data_AF-A0AAV7AIH1-F1
#
_entry.id   AF-A0AAV7AIH1-F1
#
_cell.length_a   1.000
_cell.length_b   1.000
_cell.length_c   1.000
_cell.angle_alpha   90.00
_cell.angle_beta   90.00
_cell.angle_gamma   90.00
#
_symmetry.space_group_name_H-M   'P 1'
#
loop_
_entity.id
_entity.type
_entity.pdbx_description
1 polymer ?
#
loop_
_entity_poly.entity_id
_entity_poly.type
_entity_poly.pdbx_seq_one_letter_code
_entity_poly.pdbx_strand_id
1 'polypeptide(L)'
;MDWEQLDLNPQVKAALNKANIKSVEDILSYSVVDLQRITQLSIPDVHSLQKASAVTLQKDKKEITALQLYRDKAGFPSQHQKLSLGCSILNNFLRGGIPIIGLTELAGESSAGKSQIALQLCLSVQYSAEYGGLGAGAVYICTEDAFPSKRLQQLIKSQHKLRSDVPVDIIRNIRFGDSIFIEHAADIDMLTDCISKKLPILLRRGQIRLIVIDSIAALFRCEFTAKDAALKAKHLQSLGAKLHHLSTCFTAPVFCINQVTDTMKETDSVLSHLGY
;
A
#
# COMPACT_ATOMS: atom_id res chain seq x y z
N MET A 1 16.95 -12.21 -6.70
CA MET A 1 18.06 -13.20 -6.67
C MET A 1 17.88 -14.09 -5.44
N ASP A 2 18.15 -15.39 -5.54
CA ASP A 2 18.02 -16.29 -4.38
C ASP A 2 19.16 -16.05 -3.37
N TRP A 3 18.85 -15.93 -2.08
CA TRP A 3 19.85 -15.65 -1.06
C TRP A 3 20.74 -16.86 -0.76
N GLU A 4 20.36 -18.06 -1.21
CA GLU A 4 21.15 -19.29 -1.05
C GLU A 4 22.55 -19.19 -1.67
N GLN A 5 22.71 -18.32 -2.67
CA GLN A 5 23.98 -18.02 -3.35
C GLN A 5 24.93 -17.18 -2.49
N LEU A 6 24.46 -16.60 -1.38
CA LEU A 6 25.30 -15.89 -0.43
C LEU A 6 26.10 -16.87 0.42
N ASP A 7 27.38 -16.57 0.60
CA ASP A 7 28.25 -17.25 1.55
C ASP A 7 27.90 -16.82 2.98
N LEU A 8 26.90 -17.52 3.55
CA LEU A 8 26.35 -17.24 4.86
C LEU A 8 26.55 -18.44 5.78
N ASN A 9 26.77 -18.17 7.06
CA ASN A 9 26.82 -19.19 8.11
C ASN A 9 25.53 -20.06 8.06
N PRO A 10 25.64 -21.41 8.19
CA PRO A 10 24.49 -22.31 8.24
C PRO A 10 23.37 -21.89 9.20
N GLN A 11 23.72 -21.28 10.34
CA GLN A 11 22.72 -20.77 11.31
C GLN A 11 21.88 -19.63 10.73
N VAL A 12 22.51 -18.71 9.97
CA VAL A 12 21.83 -17.61 9.29
C VAL A 12 20.93 -18.15 8.18
N LYS A 13 21.40 -19.13 7.40
CA LYS A 13 20.59 -19.79 6.36
C LYS A 13 19.34 -20.46 6.95
N ALA A 14 19.49 -21.17 8.07
CA ALA A 14 18.37 -21.79 8.77
C ALA A 14 17.36 -20.75 9.29
N ALA A 15 17.84 -19.63 9.83
CA ALA A 15 17.00 -18.54 10.31
C ALA A 15 16.19 -17.88 9.18
N LEU A 16 16.80 -17.65 8.01
CA LEU A 16 16.13 -17.10 6.82
C LEU A 16 15.03 -18.02 6.30
N ASN A 17 15.33 -19.32 6.19
CA ASN A 17 14.35 -20.33 5.79
C ASN A 17 13.16 -20.37 6.76
N LYS A 18 13.44 -20.35 8.08
CA LYS A 18 12.40 -20.32 9.11
C LYS A 18 11.54 -19.04 9.04
N ALA A 19 12.16 -17.90 8.70
CA ALA A 19 11.47 -16.64 8.49
C ALA A 19 10.75 -16.55 7.13
N ASN A 20 10.86 -17.57 6.27
CA ASN A 20 10.28 -17.61 4.92
C ASN A 20 10.70 -16.41 4.05
N ILE A 21 11.96 -15.97 4.23
CA ILE A 21 12.60 -14.98 3.37
C ILE A 21 13.14 -15.74 2.16
N LYS A 22 12.82 -15.29 0.94
CA LYS A 22 13.10 -16.07 -0.29
C LYS A 22 14.10 -15.42 -1.23
N SER A 23 14.40 -14.14 -1.03
CA SER A 23 15.27 -13.41 -1.93
C SER A 23 16.16 -12.41 -1.21
N VAL A 24 17.23 -12.00 -1.89
CA VAL A 24 18.14 -10.95 -1.44
C VAL A 24 17.40 -9.60 -1.37
N GLU A 25 16.46 -9.37 -2.28
CA GLU A 25 15.58 -8.19 -2.29
C GLU A 25 14.67 -8.16 -1.05
N ASP A 26 14.13 -9.32 -0.65
CA ASP A 26 13.34 -9.43 0.58
C ASP A 26 14.17 -9.02 1.79
N ILE A 27 15.41 -9.52 1.91
CA ILE A 27 16.32 -9.16 3.03
C ILE A 27 16.50 -7.64 3.12
N LEU A 28 16.77 -6.97 2.01
CA LEU A 28 17.03 -5.53 1.98
C LEU A 28 15.77 -4.67 2.21
N SER A 29 14.59 -5.25 2.01
CA SER A 29 13.33 -4.54 2.17
C SER A 29 12.79 -4.54 3.61
N TYR A 30 13.41 -5.29 4.52
CA TYR A 30 13.14 -5.24 5.96
C TYR A 30 14.11 -4.30 6.69
N SER A 31 13.62 -3.63 7.74
CA SER A 31 14.50 -2.89 8.66
C SER A 31 15.37 -3.86 9.48
N VAL A 32 16.50 -3.37 10.02
CA VAL A 32 17.38 -4.17 10.89
C VAL A 32 16.61 -4.76 12.07
N VAL A 33 15.72 -3.96 12.68
CA VAL A 33 14.91 -4.37 13.83
C VAL A 33 13.88 -5.43 13.43
N ASP A 34 13.28 -5.31 12.24
CA ASP A 34 12.33 -6.30 11.74
C ASP A 34 13.02 -7.62 11.41
N LEU A 35 14.17 -7.58 10.75
CA LEU A 35 14.99 -8.76 10.47
C LEU A 35 15.40 -9.46 11.75
N GLN A 36 15.91 -8.71 12.74
CA GLN A 36 16.27 -9.28 14.04
C GLN A 36 15.07 -10.00 14.67
N ARG A 37 13.90 -9.38 14.66
CA ARG A 37 12.69 -9.92 15.28
C ARG A 37 12.18 -11.18 14.57
N ILE A 38 12.23 -11.24 13.24
CA ILE A 38 11.72 -12.41 12.49
C ILE A 38 12.74 -13.55 12.38
N THR A 39 14.04 -13.23 12.36
CA THR A 39 15.12 -14.23 12.22
C THR A 39 15.72 -14.66 13.56
N GLN A 40 15.52 -13.87 14.63
CA GLN A 40 16.13 -14.05 15.96
C GLN A 40 17.67 -14.02 15.93
N LEU A 41 18.26 -13.41 14.89
CA LEU A 41 19.71 -13.24 14.75
C LEU A 41 20.23 -12.07 15.60
N SER A 42 21.55 -12.06 15.85
CA SER A 42 22.19 -10.93 16.52
C SER A 42 22.24 -9.70 15.58
N ILE A 43 22.27 -8.48 16.15
CA ILE A 43 22.40 -7.24 15.35
C ILE A 43 23.63 -7.28 14.41
N PRO A 44 24.82 -7.73 14.86
CA PRO A 44 25.98 -7.91 13.97
C PRO A 44 25.72 -8.87 12.80
N ASP A 45 25.02 -9.98 13.03
CA ASP A 45 24.70 -10.95 11.97
C ASP A 45 23.71 -10.35 10.96
N VAL A 46 22.70 -9.62 11.44
CA VAL A 46 21.74 -8.94 10.57
C VAL A 46 22.43 -7.88 9.70
N HIS A 47 23.34 -7.08 10.28
CA HIS A 47 24.14 -6.13 9.50
C HIS A 47 25.03 -6.81 8.47
N SER A 48 25.69 -7.90 8.85
CA SER A 48 26.54 -8.68 7.95
C SER A 48 25.75 -9.27 6.79
N LEU A 49 24.56 -9.81 7.09
CA LEU A 49 23.61 -10.32 6.11
C LEU A 49 23.13 -9.24 5.14
N GLN A 50 22.72 -8.07 5.63
CA GLN A 50 22.31 -6.95 4.77
C GLN A 50 23.46 -6.45 3.90
N LYS A 51 24.68 -6.37 4.46
CA LYS A 51 25.87 -5.98 3.70
C LYS A 51 26.19 -6.99 2.60
N ALA A 52 26.18 -8.29 2.89
CA ALA A 52 26.40 -9.34 1.90
C ALA A 52 25.32 -9.31 0.80
N SER A 53 24.07 -9.08 1.19
CA SER A 53 22.94 -8.93 0.28
C SER A 53 23.12 -7.73 -0.65
N ALA A 54 23.48 -6.57 -0.10
CA ALA A 54 23.70 -5.34 -0.86
C ALA A 54 24.86 -5.47 -1.86
N VAL A 55 26.00 -6.04 -1.45
CA VAL A 55 27.16 -6.27 -2.32
C VAL A 55 26.80 -7.17 -3.49
N THR A 56 26.02 -8.22 -3.25
CA THR A 56 25.65 -9.19 -4.30
C THR A 56 24.72 -8.56 -5.33
N LEU A 57 23.74 -7.77 -4.89
CA LEU A 57 22.87 -7.00 -5.80
C LEU A 57 23.61 -5.91 -6.58
N GLN A 58 24.70 -5.37 -6.04
CA GLN A 58 25.53 -4.38 -6.75
C GLN A 58 26.38 -5.01 -7.86
N LYS A 59 26.86 -6.26 -7.68
CA LYS A 59 27.69 -6.94 -8.69
C LYS A 59 27.01 -7.08 -10.04
N ASP A 60 25.68 -7.23 -10.03
CA ASP A 60 24.88 -7.39 -11.25
C ASP A 60 24.32 -6.08 -11.80
N LYS A 61 24.45 -4.96 -11.06
CA LYS A 61 23.98 -3.65 -11.52
C LYS A 61 25.07 -2.93 -12.30
N LYS A 62 24.85 -2.79 -13.60
CA LYS A 62 25.61 -1.83 -14.43
C LYS A 62 25.28 -0.41 -13.98
N GLU A 63 26.26 0.50 -13.98
CA GLU A 63 25.94 1.92 -13.83
C GLU A 63 25.09 2.34 -15.03
N ILE A 64 23.89 2.86 -14.75
CA ILE A 64 22.97 3.35 -15.78
C ILE A 64 22.92 4.88 -15.65
N THR A 65 23.21 5.57 -16.75
CA THR A 65 23.06 7.02 -16.80
C THR A 65 21.57 7.41 -16.71
N ALA A 66 21.28 8.61 -16.21
CA ALA A 66 19.92 9.13 -16.19
C ALA A 66 19.25 9.12 -17.58
N LEU A 67 20.03 9.35 -18.65
CA LEU A 67 19.55 9.30 -20.03
C LEU A 67 19.17 7.88 -20.48
N GLN A 68 19.96 6.88 -20.09
CA GLN A 68 19.64 5.47 -20.37
C GLN A 68 18.39 5.04 -19.60
N LEU A 69 18.24 5.40 -18.32
CA LEU A 69 17.03 5.13 -17.54
C LEU A 69 15.78 5.74 -18.21
N TYR A 70 15.88 6.97 -18.72
CA TYR A 70 14.78 7.63 -19.42
C TYR A 70 14.40 6.95 -20.74
N ARG A 71 15.39 6.44 -21.48
CA ARG A 71 15.18 5.75 -22.77
C ARG A 71 14.73 4.31 -22.58
N ASP A 72 15.21 3.64 -21.55
CA ASP A 72 14.96 2.23 -21.26
C ASP A 72 13.70 2.05 -20.40
N LYS A 73 12.55 2.39 -20.97
CA LYS A 73 11.25 2.15 -20.32
C LYS A 73 10.94 0.66 -20.15
N ALA A 74 11.56 -0.20 -20.96
CA ALA A 74 11.37 -1.64 -20.93
C ALA A 74 12.15 -2.31 -19.79
N GLY A 75 13.31 -1.75 -19.40
CA GLY A 75 14.10 -2.23 -18.26
C GLY A 75 13.46 -1.97 -16.90
N PHE A 76 12.57 -0.97 -16.80
CA PHE A 76 11.89 -0.60 -15.55
C PHE A 76 10.36 -0.52 -15.73
N PRO A 77 9.69 -1.62 -16.12
CA PRO A 77 8.28 -1.59 -16.51
C PRO A 77 7.38 -1.22 -15.32
N SER A 78 7.73 -1.67 -14.11
CA SER A 78 6.97 -1.41 -12.89
C SER A 78 6.98 0.06 -12.44
N GLN A 79 8.03 0.83 -12.77
CA GLN A 79 8.05 2.29 -12.51
C GLN A 79 7.06 3.06 -13.39
N HIS A 80 6.68 2.48 -14.53
CA HIS A 80 5.85 3.13 -15.54
C HIS A 80 4.41 2.62 -15.55
N GLN A 81 4.15 1.47 -14.93
CA GLN A 81 2.80 0.91 -14.82
C GLN A 81 1.99 1.61 -13.74
N LYS A 82 0.71 1.83 -14.05
CA LYS A 82 -0.22 2.56 -13.21
C LYS A 82 -1.58 1.86 -13.18
N LEU A 83 -2.22 1.90 -12.03
CA LEU A 83 -3.61 1.49 -11.87
C LEU A 83 -4.52 2.68 -12.22
N SER A 84 -5.39 2.46 -13.20
CA SER A 84 -6.38 3.43 -13.66
C SER A 84 -7.40 3.75 -12.57
N LEU A 85 -7.84 5.00 -12.47
CA LEU A 85 -8.97 5.41 -11.63
C LEU A 85 -10.32 5.20 -12.33
N GLY A 86 -10.34 4.69 -13.57
CA GLY A 86 -11.56 4.57 -14.37
C GLY A 86 -12.16 5.90 -14.81
N CYS A 87 -11.40 7.00 -14.70
CA CYS A 87 -11.80 8.35 -15.13
C CYS A 87 -10.67 8.97 -15.94
N SER A 88 -10.95 9.32 -17.20
CA SER A 88 -9.95 9.87 -18.13
C SER A 88 -9.34 11.19 -17.63
N ILE A 89 -10.16 12.07 -17.03
CA ILE A 89 -9.71 13.35 -16.49
C ILE A 89 -8.71 13.13 -15.35
N LEU A 90 -9.05 12.29 -14.38
CA LEU A 90 -8.17 12.00 -13.24
C LEU A 90 -6.92 11.23 -13.66
N ASN A 91 -7.05 10.28 -14.59
CA ASN A 91 -5.90 9.58 -15.15
C ASN A 91 -4.95 10.55 -15.85
N ASN A 92 -5.46 11.47 -16.67
CA ASN A 92 -4.63 12.47 -17.33
C ASN A 92 -3.90 13.36 -16.32
N PHE A 93 -4.62 13.81 -15.28
CA PHE A 93 -4.03 14.58 -14.19
C PHE A 93 -2.90 13.82 -13.48
N LEU A 94 -3.11 12.52 -13.20
CA LEU A 94 -2.12 11.64 -12.55
C LEU A 94 -1.15 10.98 -13.54
N ARG A 95 -1.15 11.41 -14.80
CA ARG A 95 -0.30 10.87 -15.89
C ARG A 95 -0.42 9.36 -16.07
N GLY A 96 -1.64 8.83 -16.07
CA GLY A 96 -1.99 7.43 -16.32
C GLY A 96 -2.62 6.69 -15.14
N GLY A 97 -2.74 7.31 -13.96
CA GLY A 97 -3.33 6.68 -12.76
C GLY A 97 -2.36 6.64 -11.57
N ILE A 98 -2.64 5.78 -10.59
CA ILE A 98 -1.79 5.65 -9.40
C ILE A 98 -0.63 4.67 -9.65
N PRO A 99 0.59 4.94 -9.15
CA PRO A 99 1.70 4.00 -9.27
C PRO A 99 1.37 2.64 -8.65
N ILE A 100 1.77 1.53 -9.30
CA ILE A 100 1.50 0.18 -8.79
C ILE A 100 2.47 -0.29 -7.70
N ILE A 101 3.56 0.46 -7.50
CA ILE A 101 4.48 0.31 -6.37
C ILE A 101 4.50 1.62 -5.60
N GLY A 102 4.31 1.53 -4.30
CA GLY A 102 4.31 2.66 -3.38
C GLY A 102 2.98 2.87 -2.68
N LEU A 103 2.96 3.92 -1.87
CA LEU A 103 1.79 4.38 -1.15
C LEU A 103 1.28 5.64 -1.83
N THR A 104 -0.02 5.69 -2.09
CA THR A 104 -0.72 6.89 -2.56
C THR A 104 -1.70 7.31 -1.49
N GLU A 105 -1.60 8.54 -1.01
CA GLU A 105 -2.52 9.11 -0.03
C GLU A 105 -3.46 10.11 -0.71
N LEU A 106 -4.76 10.00 -0.39
CA LEU A 106 -5.76 11.00 -0.73
C LEU A 106 -6.31 11.63 0.55
N ALA A 107 -5.95 12.89 0.79
CA ALA A 107 -6.39 13.68 1.92
C ALA A 107 -7.38 14.76 1.48
N GLY A 108 -8.35 15.08 2.34
CA GLY A 108 -9.31 16.15 2.10
C GLY A 108 -10.46 16.15 3.10
N GLU A 109 -11.29 17.18 3.05
CA GLU A 109 -12.43 17.35 3.96
C GLU A 109 -13.44 16.21 3.86
N SER A 110 -14.27 16.05 4.89
CA SER A 110 -15.37 15.09 4.85
C SER A 110 -16.25 15.34 3.62
N SER A 111 -16.81 14.28 3.05
CA SER A 111 -17.65 14.35 1.83
C SER A 111 -16.96 14.83 0.54
N ALA A 112 -15.63 15.03 0.52
CA ALA A 112 -14.88 15.38 -0.70
C ALA A 112 -14.75 14.24 -1.75
N GLY A 113 -15.46 13.12 -1.57
CA GLY A 113 -15.45 11.99 -2.53
C GLY A 113 -14.32 10.97 -2.38
N LYS A 114 -13.54 11.02 -1.30
CA LYS A 114 -12.38 10.13 -1.08
C LYS A 114 -12.75 8.64 -1.12
N SER A 115 -13.77 8.23 -0.37
CA SER A 115 -14.24 6.83 -0.37
C SER A 115 -14.85 6.42 -1.73
N GLN A 116 -15.35 7.37 -2.54
CA GLN A 116 -15.81 7.06 -3.90
C GLN A 116 -14.64 6.63 -4.80
N ILE A 117 -13.50 7.33 -4.70
CA ILE A 117 -12.29 6.99 -5.45
C ILE A 117 -11.75 5.63 -4.99
N ALA A 118 -11.72 5.37 -3.68
CA ALA A 118 -11.28 4.08 -3.16
C ALA A 118 -12.15 2.91 -3.65
N LEU A 119 -13.48 3.05 -3.60
CA LEU A 119 -14.39 2.02 -4.15
C LEU A 119 -14.18 1.82 -5.65
N GLN A 120 -13.98 2.90 -6.41
CA GLN A 120 -13.72 2.82 -7.83
C GLN A 120 -12.38 2.13 -8.13
N LEU A 121 -11.35 2.33 -7.32
CA LEU A 121 -10.09 1.60 -7.43
C LEU A 121 -10.25 0.10 -7.15
N CYS A 122 -11.07 -0.29 -6.16
CA CYS A 122 -11.39 -1.70 -5.90
C CYS A 122 -12.08 -2.40 -7.08
N LEU A 123 -12.82 -1.66 -7.90
CA LEU A 123 -13.37 -2.16 -9.15
C LEU A 123 -12.33 -2.13 -10.27
N SER A 124 -11.56 -1.06 -10.35
CA SER A 124 -10.60 -0.82 -11.44
C SER A 124 -9.45 -1.83 -11.45
N VAL A 125 -8.99 -2.29 -10.29
CA VAL A 125 -7.90 -3.29 -10.17
C VAL A 125 -8.26 -4.65 -10.79
N GLN A 126 -9.56 -4.97 -10.88
CA GLN A 126 -10.04 -6.27 -11.36
C GLN A 126 -10.03 -6.39 -12.89
N TYR A 127 -9.96 -5.27 -13.61
CA TYR A 127 -9.80 -5.31 -15.06
C TYR A 127 -8.41 -5.82 -15.45
N SER A 128 -8.26 -6.31 -16.68
CA SER A 128 -6.94 -6.67 -17.21
C SER A 128 -6.04 -5.42 -17.39
N ALA A 129 -4.74 -5.65 -17.57
CA ALA A 129 -3.76 -4.60 -17.82
C ALA A 129 -4.09 -3.75 -19.06
N GLU A 130 -4.68 -4.36 -20.09
CA GLU A 130 -5.16 -3.66 -21.30
C GLU A 130 -6.18 -2.56 -20.96
N TYR A 131 -7.04 -2.80 -19.97
CA TYR A 131 -8.05 -1.84 -19.50
C TYR A 131 -7.61 -1.11 -18.23
N GLY A 132 -6.29 -1.05 -17.97
CA GLY A 132 -5.69 -0.28 -16.88
C GLY A 132 -5.90 -0.86 -15.48
N GLY A 133 -6.25 -2.15 -15.37
CA GLY A 133 -6.31 -2.89 -14.11
C GLY A 133 -5.11 -3.82 -13.91
N LEU A 134 -5.19 -4.71 -12.91
CA LEU A 134 -4.12 -5.67 -12.55
C LEU A 134 -4.61 -7.13 -12.55
N GLY A 135 -5.83 -7.38 -13.02
CA GLY A 135 -6.43 -8.72 -13.13
C GLY A 135 -6.61 -9.44 -11.79
N ALA A 136 -6.74 -8.70 -10.70
CA ALA A 136 -6.83 -9.26 -9.35
C ALA A 136 -7.76 -8.44 -8.45
N GLY A 137 -8.08 -8.98 -7.27
CA GLY A 137 -8.95 -8.33 -6.30
C GLY A 137 -8.30 -7.21 -5.49
N ALA A 138 -9.08 -6.71 -4.53
CA ALA A 138 -8.65 -5.72 -3.55
C ALA A 138 -8.95 -6.18 -2.12
N VAL A 139 -8.16 -5.70 -1.15
CA VAL A 139 -8.60 -5.63 0.25
C VAL A 139 -8.96 -4.20 0.58
N TYR A 140 -10.09 -4.00 1.25
CA TYR A 140 -10.52 -2.73 1.82
C TYR A 140 -10.51 -2.85 3.34
N ILE A 141 -9.65 -2.10 4.01
CA ILE A 141 -9.53 -2.06 5.46
C ILE A 141 -10.26 -0.82 5.98
N CYS A 142 -11.38 -1.04 6.66
CA CYS A 142 -12.15 -0.02 7.35
C CYS A 142 -11.63 0.13 8.80
N THR A 143 -11.39 1.36 9.24
CA THR A 143 -10.91 1.64 10.60
C THR A 143 -11.92 2.37 11.50
N GLU A 144 -12.92 3.01 10.91
CA GLU A 144 -13.90 3.83 11.63
C GLU A 144 -15.32 3.44 11.22
N ASP A 145 -15.65 3.69 9.94
CA ASP A 145 -16.99 3.44 9.42
C ASP A 145 -17.19 2.02 8.87
N ALA A 146 -18.45 1.61 8.82
CA ALA A 146 -18.86 0.41 8.10
C ALA A 146 -18.54 0.54 6.60
N PHE A 147 -18.15 -0.59 5.98
CA PHE A 147 -17.88 -0.61 4.55
C PHE A 147 -19.13 -0.18 3.75
N PRO A 148 -19.02 0.77 2.80
CA PRO A 148 -20.16 1.31 2.05
C PRO A 148 -20.66 0.34 0.95
N SER A 149 -21.12 -0.85 1.36
CA SER A 149 -21.54 -1.96 0.50
C SER A 149 -22.66 -1.60 -0.48
N LYS A 150 -23.69 -0.87 -0.01
CA LYS A 150 -24.79 -0.39 -0.87
C LYS A 150 -24.25 0.48 -2.00
N ARG A 151 -23.26 1.33 -1.70
CA ARG A 151 -22.65 2.21 -2.70
C ARG A 151 -21.79 1.43 -3.68
N LEU A 152 -21.00 0.46 -3.21
CA LEU A 152 -20.26 -0.45 -4.08
C LEU A 152 -21.20 -1.13 -5.10
N GLN A 153 -22.35 -1.65 -4.65
CA GLN A 153 -23.33 -2.30 -5.54
C GLN A 153 -23.88 -1.35 -6.61
N GLN A 154 -24.10 -0.07 -6.27
CA GLN A 154 -24.50 0.94 -7.26
C GLN A 154 -23.40 1.18 -8.31
N LEU A 155 -22.14 1.25 -7.89
CA LEU A 155 -20.99 1.42 -8.78
C LEU A 155 -20.79 0.20 -9.69
N ILE A 156 -20.95 -1.01 -9.18
CA ILE A 156 -20.90 -2.26 -9.97
C ILE A 156 -21.96 -2.23 -11.08
N LYS A 157 -23.23 -1.95 -10.73
CA LYS A 157 -24.33 -1.86 -11.71
C LYS A 157 -24.08 -0.80 -12.78
N SER A 158 -23.34 0.25 -12.45
CA SER A 158 -23.05 1.38 -13.34
C SER A 158 -21.77 1.22 -14.15
N GLN A 159 -21.00 0.12 -14.00
CA GLN A 159 -19.70 -0.03 -14.68
C GLN A 159 -19.79 0.12 -16.20
N HIS A 160 -20.83 -0.42 -16.84
CA HIS A 160 -21.04 -0.27 -18.29
C HIS A 160 -21.18 1.19 -18.76
N LYS A 161 -21.57 2.12 -17.87
CA LYS A 161 -21.62 3.56 -18.17
C LYS A 161 -20.33 4.27 -17.77
N LEU A 162 -19.75 3.88 -16.64
CA LEU A 162 -18.55 4.51 -16.07
C LEU A 162 -17.28 4.13 -16.84
N ARG A 163 -17.25 2.94 -17.44
CA ARG A 163 -16.14 2.38 -18.22
C ARG A 163 -16.57 2.12 -19.66
N SER A 164 -17.00 3.18 -20.34
CA SER A 164 -17.36 3.12 -21.77
C SER A 164 -16.18 2.78 -22.69
N ASP A 165 -14.95 2.88 -22.16
CA ASP A 165 -13.71 2.44 -22.78
C ASP A 165 -13.53 0.90 -22.78
N VAL A 166 -14.34 0.15 -22.02
CA VAL A 166 -14.23 -1.30 -21.90
C VAL A 166 -15.44 -1.99 -22.57
N PRO A 167 -15.22 -3.03 -23.39
CA PRO A 167 -16.31 -3.82 -23.97
C PRO A 167 -17.26 -4.38 -22.90
N VAL A 168 -18.57 -4.30 -23.16
CA VAL A 168 -19.62 -4.69 -22.21
C VAL A 168 -19.51 -6.16 -21.80
N ASP A 169 -19.10 -7.05 -22.71
CA ASP A 169 -18.96 -8.49 -22.43
C ASP A 169 -17.85 -8.76 -21.40
N ILE A 170 -16.76 -7.98 -21.43
CA ILE A 170 -15.69 -8.07 -20.44
C ILE A 170 -16.20 -7.63 -19.08
N ILE A 171 -16.93 -6.51 -19.02
CA ILE A 171 -17.53 -6.02 -17.77
C ILE A 171 -18.47 -7.07 -17.16
N ARG A 172 -19.29 -7.75 -17.99
CA ARG A 172 -20.23 -8.78 -17.55
C ARG A 172 -19.55 -10.05 -17.04
N ASN A 173 -18.37 -10.38 -17.56
CA ASN A 173 -17.61 -11.56 -17.16
C ASN A 173 -16.90 -11.37 -15.80
N ILE A 174 -16.68 -10.13 -15.35
CA ILE A 174 -16.04 -9.84 -14.08
C ILE A 174 -17.07 -9.89 -12.94
N ARG A 175 -16.85 -10.79 -11.98
CA ARG A 175 -17.64 -10.85 -10.73
C ARG A 175 -17.06 -9.89 -9.69
N PHE A 176 -17.32 -8.60 -9.88
CA PHE A 176 -16.68 -7.53 -9.09
C PHE A 176 -16.78 -7.70 -7.57
N GLY A 177 -17.91 -8.20 -7.06
CA GLY A 177 -18.15 -8.36 -5.63
C GLY A 177 -17.35 -9.48 -4.98
N ASP A 178 -17.00 -10.53 -5.74
CA ASP A 178 -16.39 -11.75 -5.19
C ASP A 178 -14.88 -11.55 -4.90
N SER A 179 -14.28 -10.51 -5.48
CA SER A 179 -12.84 -10.23 -5.39
C SER A 179 -12.52 -8.97 -4.58
N ILE A 180 -13.42 -8.53 -3.70
CA ILE A 180 -13.17 -7.42 -2.77
C ILE A 180 -13.33 -7.94 -1.34
N PHE A 181 -12.19 -8.10 -0.66
CA PHE A 181 -12.13 -8.56 0.72
C PHE A 181 -12.27 -7.37 1.67
N ILE A 182 -13.17 -7.46 2.64
CA ILE A 182 -13.43 -6.40 3.60
C ILE A 182 -12.84 -6.80 4.95
N GLU A 183 -12.04 -5.93 5.54
CA GLU A 183 -11.45 -6.10 6.86
C GLU A 183 -11.80 -4.89 7.72
N HIS A 184 -12.12 -5.14 8.99
CA HIS A 184 -12.37 -4.10 9.97
C HIS A 184 -11.27 -4.15 11.04
N ALA A 185 -10.55 -3.05 11.21
CA ALA A 185 -9.50 -2.92 12.21
C ALA A 185 -9.87 -1.78 13.17
N ALA A 186 -10.31 -2.11 14.38
CA ALA A 186 -10.79 -1.13 15.36
C ALA A 186 -9.67 -0.47 16.18
N ASP A 187 -8.46 -1.05 16.15
CA ASP A 187 -7.28 -0.57 16.86
C ASP A 187 -6.00 -0.83 16.03
N ILE A 188 -4.88 -0.31 16.52
CA ILE A 188 -3.58 -0.44 15.85
C ILE A 188 -3.07 -1.88 15.80
N ASP A 189 -3.38 -2.70 16.80
CA ASP A 189 -2.93 -4.09 16.86
C ASP A 189 -3.64 -4.94 15.81
N MET A 190 -4.95 -4.79 15.66
CA MET A 190 -5.77 -5.42 14.61
C MET A 190 -5.29 -5.01 13.21
N LEU A 191 -4.99 -3.71 13.01
CA LEU A 191 -4.46 -3.24 11.73
C LEU A 191 -3.09 -3.87 11.45
N THR A 192 -2.22 -3.90 12.47
CA THR A 192 -0.89 -4.49 12.37
C THR A 192 -0.94 -5.98 12.06
N ASP A 193 -1.87 -6.71 12.68
CA ASP A 193 -2.10 -8.13 12.45
C ASP A 193 -2.67 -8.39 11.04
N CYS A 194 -3.60 -7.57 10.58
CA CYS A 194 -4.11 -7.66 9.21
C CYS A 194 -2.97 -7.51 8.19
N ILE A 195 -2.14 -6.47 8.35
CA ILE A 195 -1.02 -6.17 7.45
C ILE A 195 0.08 -7.23 7.54
N SER A 196 0.39 -7.73 8.73
CA SER A 196 1.53 -8.63 8.93
C SER A 196 1.18 -10.11 8.68
N LYS A 197 -0.09 -10.51 8.84
CA LYS A 197 -0.52 -11.91 8.75
C LYS A 197 -1.46 -12.16 7.58
N LYS A 198 -2.54 -11.38 7.46
CA LYS A 198 -3.61 -11.64 6.47
C LYS A 198 -3.21 -11.21 5.06
N LEU A 199 -2.78 -9.95 4.88
CA LEU A 199 -2.43 -9.41 3.56
C LEU A 199 -1.37 -10.26 2.83
N PRO A 200 -0.27 -10.70 3.46
CA PRO A 200 0.75 -11.51 2.78
C PRO A 200 0.20 -12.85 2.27
N ILE A 201 -0.82 -13.42 2.91
CA ILE A 201 -1.46 -14.66 2.45
C ILE A 201 -2.25 -14.40 1.17
N LEU A 202 -3.10 -13.38 1.16
CA LEU A 202 -3.92 -13.02 -0.01
C LEU A 202 -3.06 -12.59 -1.20
N LEU A 203 -2.01 -11.79 -0.95
CA LEU A 203 -1.06 -11.33 -1.97
C LEU A 203 -0.27 -12.49 -2.58
N ARG A 204 0.25 -13.42 -1.76
CA ARG A 204 1.00 -14.61 -2.25
C ARG A 204 0.13 -15.54 -3.08
N ARG A 205 -1.16 -15.64 -2.77
CA ARG A 205 -2.12 -16.43 -3.57
C ARG A 205 -2.53 -15.73 -4.87
N GLY A 206 -2.10 -14.49 -5.09
CA GLY A 206 -2.50 -13.69 -6.25
C GLY A 206 -3.97 -13.27 -6.24
N GLN A 207 -4.65 -13.40 -5.09
CA GLN A 207 -6.07 -13.06 -4.98
C GLN A 207 -6.29 -11.54 -5.01
N ILE A 208 -5.30 -10.77 -4.57
CA ILE A 208 -5.37 -9.31 -4.51
C ILE A 208 -4.12 -8.65 -5.09
N ARG A 209 -4.30 -7.46 -5.65
CA ARG A 209 -3.22 -6.54 -6.05
C ARG A 209 -3.48 -5.08 -5.64
N LEU A 210 -4.49 -4.80 -4.83
CA LEU A 210 -4.73 -3.47 -4.26
C LEU A 210 -5.03 -3.58 -2.78
N ILE A 211 -4.42 -2.70 -1.99
CA ILE A 211 -4.70 -2.54 -0.57
C ILE A 211 -5.26 -1.14 -0.38
N VAL A 212 -6.47 -1.04 0.17
CA VAL A 212 -7.10 0.23 0.54
C VAL A 212 -7.19 0.32 2.06
N ILE A 213 -6.85 1.47 2.63
CA ILE A 213 -7.01 1.76 4.06
C ILE A 213 -7.85 3.03 4.23
N ASP A 214 -9.05 2.90 4.80
CA ASP A 214 -10.01 3.97 5.05
C ASP A 214 -10.39 4.01 6.54
N SER A 215 -9.78 4.85 7.36
CA SER A 215 -8.67 5.78 7.11
C SER A 215 -7.52 5.50 8.09
N ILE A 216 -6.26 5.75 7.68
CA ILE A 216 -5.13 5.55 8.60
C ILE A 216 -5.25 6.47 9.81
N ALA A 217 -5.66 7.72 9.61
CA ALA A 217 -5.63 8.72 10.68
C ALA A 217 -6.61 8.45 11.82
N ALA A 218 -7.72 7.74 11.59
CA ALA A 218 -8.72 7.48 12.62
C ALA A 218 -8.13 6.77 13.85
N LEU A 219 -7.41 5.67 13.64
CA LEU A 219 -6.81 4.88 14.73
C LEU A 219 -5.81 5.70 15.56
N PHE A 220 -4.97 6.48 14.87
CA PHE A 220 -3.91 7.27 15.51
C PHE A 220 -4.39 8.60 16.12
N ARG A 221 -5.64 9.01 15.88
CA ARG A 221 -6.26 10.16 16.56
C ARG A 221 -6.87 9.75 17.90
N CYS A 222 -7.45 8.54 17.95
CA CYS A 222 -8.10 8.04 19.15
C CYS A 222 -7.09 7.55 20.20
N GLU A 223 -5.99 6.92 19.78
CA GLU A 223 -5.06 6.26 20.71
C GLU A 223 -3.93 7.17 21.25
N PHE A 224 -3.58 8.26 20.54
CA PHE A 224 -2.41 9.07 20.89
C PHE A 224 -2.75 10.53 21.17
N THR A 225 -2.27 11.04 22.29
CA THR A 225 -2.35 12.46 22.63
C THR A 225 -1.14 13.23 22.05
N ALA A 226 -1.16 14.57 22.16
CA ALA A 226 -0.03 15.41 21.75
C ALA A 226 1.29 15.03 22.48
N LYS A 227 1.20 14.47 23.69
CA LYS A 227 2.37 14.01 24.46
C LYS A 227 3.00 12.73 23.90
N ASP A 228 2.25 11.97 23.12
CA ASP A 228 2.66 10.69 22.57
C ASP A 228 3.19 10.80 21.13
N ALA A 229 3.52 12.02 20.68
CA ALA A 229 3.92 12.29 19.29
C ALA A 229 5.07 11.41 18.81
N ALA A 230 6.06 11.14 19.67
CA ALA A 230 7.19 10.27 19.34
C ALA A 230 6.78 8.80 19.16
N LEU A 231 5.89 8.29 20.03
CA LEU A 231 5.36 6.94 19.91
C LEU A 231 4.51 6.80 18.66
N LYS A 232 3.60 7.75 18.42
CA LYS A 232 2.80 7.84 17.20
C LYS A 232 3.66 7.81 15.94
N ALA A 233 4.71 8.62 15.89
CA ALA A 233 5.65 8.65 14.76
C ALA A 233 6.33 7.30 14.53
N LYS A 234 6.75 6.63 15.60
CA LYS A 234 7.36 5.29 15.54
C LYS A 234 6.39 4.24 14.98
N HIS A 235 5.14 4.24 15.44
CA HIS A 235 4.13 3.32 14.92
C HIS A 235 3.80 3.60 13.45
N LEU A 236 3.60 4.87 13.06
CA LEU A 236 3.37 5.27 11.67
C LEU A 236 4.54 4.88 10.75
N GLN A 237 5.79 5.08 11.21
CA GLN A 237 6.97 4.69 10.46
C GLN A 237 7.04 3.18 10.26
N SER A 238 6.77 2.38 11.30
CA SER A 238 6.76 0.92 11.19
C SER A 238 5.66 0.43 10.25
N LEU A 239 4.47 1.02 10.35
CA LEU A 239 3.33 0.71 9.50
C LEU A 239 3.63 1.05 8.02
N GLY A 240 4.13 2.25 7.77
CA GLY A 240 4.51 2.72 6.44
C GLY A 240 5.58 1.84 5.80
N ALA A 241 6.61 1.45 6.57
CA ALA A 241 7.66 0.54 6.10
C ALA A 241 7.08 -0.83 5.70
N LYS A 242 6.20 -1.42 6.51
CA LYS A 242 5.55 -2.70 6.19
C LYS A 242 4.67 -2.61 4.94
N LEU A 243 3.85 -1.57 4.83
CA LEU A 243 2.99 -1.36 3.66
C LEU A 243 3.83 -1.16 2.39
N HIS A 244 4.91 -0.39 2.47
CA HIS A 244 5.82 -0.18 1.35
C HIS A 244 6.53 -1.47 0.94
N HIS A 245 6.96 -2.28 1.91
CA HIS A 245 7.52 -3.60 1.67
C HIS A 245 6.52 -4.50 0.92
N LEU A 246 5.27 -4.60 1.38
CA LEU A 246 4.23 -5.38 0.69
C LEU A 246 3.99 -4.86 -0.73
N SER A 247 3.92 -3.54 -0.90
CA SER A 247 3.70 -2.94 -2.21
C SER A 247 4.82 -3.28 -3.19
N THR A 248 6.06 -3.24 -2.73
CA THR A 248 7.25 -3.55 -3.54
C THR A 248 7.33 -5.02 -3.89
N CYS A 249 7.17 -5.92 -2.90
CA CYS A 249 7.31 -7.36 -3.11
C CYS A 249 6.21 -7.93 -4.01
N PHE A 250 4.99 -7.37 -3.91
CA PHE A 250 3.83 -7.88 -4.64
C PHE A 250 3.38 -6.97 -5.78
N THR A 251 4.10 -5.89 -6.09
CA THR A 251 3.67 -4.92 -7.11
C THR A 251 2.20 -4.55 -6.93
N ALA A 252 1.85 -4.21 -5.69
CA ALA A 252 0.48 -3.97 -5.25
C ALA A 252 0.35 -2.53 -4.74
N PRO A 253 -0.38 -1.64 -5.41
CA PRO A 253 -0.62 -0.29 -4.90
C PRO A 253 -1.26 -0.33 -3.51
N VAL A 254 -0.80 0.57 -2.64
CA VAL A 254 -1.44 0.87 -1.35
C VAL A 254 -2.08 2.24 -1.46
N PHE A 255 -3.39 2.32 -1.26
CA PHE A 255 -4.16 3.55 -1.31
C PHE A 255 -4.72 3.89 0.08
N CYS A 256 -4.29 5.02 0.63
CA CYS A 256 -4.67 5.47 1.96
C CYS A 256 -5.61 6.67 1.86
N ILE A 257 -6.73 6.62 2.57
CA ILE A 257 -7.57 7.79 2.77
C ILE A 257 -7.17 8.48 4.07
N ASN A 258 -7.16 9.81 4.04
CA ASN A 258 -7.00 10.63 5.22
C ASN A 258 -8.01 11.79 5.22
N GLN A 259 -8.43 12.21 6.40
CA GLN A 259 -9.31 13.37 6.57
C GLN A 259 -8.49 14.53 7.10
N VAL A 260 -8.76 15.76 6.67
CA VAL A 260 -8.18 16.95 7.29
C VAL A 260 -9.14 17.49 8.35
N THR A 261 -8.59 18.08 9.40
CA THR A 261 -9.34 18.74 10.49
C THR A 261 -8.90 20.18 10.59
N ASP A 262 -9.84 21.10 10.80
CA ASP A 262 -9.51 22.51 10.97
C ASP A 262 -8.64 22.74 12.22
N THR A 263 -7.58 23.53 12.06
CA THR A 263 -6.84 24.08 13.19
C THR A 263 -7.53 25.37 13.61
N MET A 264 -8.39 25.32 14.63
CA MET A 264 -8.84 26.54 15.29
C MET A 264 -7.65 27.14 16.03
N LYS A 265 -7.16 28.30 15.56
CA LYS A 265 -6.25 29.12 16.35
C LYS A 265 -7.06 29.67 17.51
N GLU A 266 -6.70 29.34 18.74
CA GLU A 266 -7.24 29.95 19.96
C GLU A 266 -6.81 31.43 20.05
N THR A 267 -7.36 32.29 19.19
CA THR A 267 -7.13 33.74 19.27
C THR A 267 -8.40 34.58 19.28
N ASP A 268 -9.58 34.00 19.08
CA ASP A 268 -10.83 34.78 18.99
C ASP A 268 -11.85 34.57 20.13
N SER A 269 -11.52 33.82 21.20
CA SER A 269 -12.44 33.60 22.33
C SER A 269 -12.26 34.57 23.51
N VAL A 270 -11.34 35.54 23.45
CA VAL A 270 -11.10 36.51 24.55
C VAL A 270 -11.72 37.89 24.29
N LEU A 271 -12.21 38.18 23.07
CA LEU A 271 -12.75 39.51 22.73
C LEU A 271 -14.28 39.64 22.75
N SER A 272 -15.04 38.57 23.02
CA SER A 272 -16.52 38.65 23.06
C SER A 272 -17.13 38.90 24.45
N HIS A 273 -16.33 39.24 25.48
CA HIS A 273 -16.82 39.51 26.85
C HIS A 273 -16.46 40.91 27.40
N LEU A 274 -16.20 41.90 26.53
CA LEU A 274 -16.03 43.29 26.96
C LEU A 274 -16.87 44.27 26.09
N GLY A 275 -18.03 44.67 26.64
CA GLY A 275 -18.81 45.90 26.34
C GLY A 275 -19.39 46.04 24.93
N TYR A 276 -20.67 46.34 24.70
CA TYR A 276 -21.62 47.20 25.41
C TYR A 276 -23.05 46.64 25.27
#